data_AF-A0A060ILK6-F1
#
_entry.id   AF-A0A060ILK6-F1
#
_cell.length_a   1.000
_cell.length_b   1.000
_cell.length_c   1.000
_cell.angle_alpha   90.00
_cell.angle_beta   90.00
_cell.angle_gamma   90.00
#
_symmetry.space_group_name_H-M   'P 1'
#
loop_
_entity.id
_entity.type
_entity.pdbx_description
1 polymer ?
#
loop_
_entity_poly.entity_id
_entity_poly.type
_entity_poly.pdbx_seq_one_letter_code
_entity_poly.pdbx_strand_id
1 'polypeptide(L)'
;IPILTMPNDDITHPTPDLTGYITEGQIYIDRQLHNRQIYPPINVLPSLSRLMKSAIGEGMTRRDHSDVSNQLYANYAIGKDVQAMKAVVGEEALSSEDLLYLEFLDKFERKFVAQGAYDTRNIFQSLDLAWT
;
A
#
# COMPACT_ATOMS: atom_id res chain seq x y z
N ILE A 1 -2.29 18.37 7.85
CA ILE A 1 -2.92 17.17 7.25
C ILE A 1 -4.17 16.89 8.07
N PRO A 2 -5.39 16.96 7.48
CA PRO A 2 -6.61 16.62 8.18
C PRO A 2 -6.64 15.12 8.52
N ILE A 3 -7.20 14.77 9.67
CA ILE A 3 -7.35 13.38 10.12
C ILE A 3 -8.82 13.20 10.50
N LEU A 4 -9.41 12.11 10.03
CA LEU A 4 -10.78 11.71 10.36
C LEU A 4 -10.82 10.25 10.76
N THR A 5 -11.85 9.88 11.50
CA THR A 5 -12.17 8.49 11.84
C THR A 5 -13.44 8.08 11.13
N MET A 6 -13.43 6.94 10.45
CA MET A 6 -14.61 6.41 9.75
C MET A 6 -15.50 5.65 10.74
N PRO A 7 -16.80 6.02 10.88
CA PRO A 7 -17.74 5.23 11.66
C PRO A 7 -17.87 3.81 11.06
N ASN A 8 -17.77 2.78 11.90
CA ASN A 8 -17.87 1.37 11.49
C ASN A 8 -16.90 0.94 10.37
N ASP A 9 -15.78 1.66 10.18
CA ASP A 9 -14.85 1.47 9.06
C ASP A 9 -15.51 1.63 7.67
N ASP A 10 -16.64 2.34 7.60
CA ASP A 10 -17.40 2.53 6.36
C ASP A 10 -16.84 3.70 5.54
N ILE A 11 -16.16 3.38 4.43
CA ILE A 11 -15.63 4.36 3.47
C ILE A 11 -16.75 5.09 2.70
N THR A 12 -17.96 4.52 2.64
CA THR A 12 -19.11 5.13 1.95
C THR A 12 -19.88 6.11 2.85
N HIS A 13 -19.47 6.25 4.11
CA HIS A 13 -20.05 7.22 5.02
C HIS A 13 -19.89 8.66 4.46
N PRO A 14 -20.86 9.57 4.66
CA PRO A 14 -20.79 10.92 4.09
C PRO A 14 -19.54 11.73 4.48
N THR A 15 -18.98 11.46 5.67
CA THR A 15 -17.76 12.15 6.15
C THR A 15 -16.51 11.82 5.32
N PRO A 16 -16.06 10.56 5.18
CA PRO A 16 -14.95 10.22 4.29
C PRO A 16 -15.28 10.52 2.83
N ASP A 17 -16.51 10.32 2.39
CA ASP A 17 -16.95 10.59 1.02
C ASP A 17 -16.76 12.07 0.64
N LEU A 18 -17.37 12.99 1.40
CA LEU A 18 -17.23 14.44 1.16
C LEU A 18 -15.78 14.91 1.33
N THR A 19 -15.03 14.32 2.26
CA THR A 19 -13.61 14.65 2.43
C THR A 19 -12.83 14.26 1.18
N GLY A 20 -13.01 13.05 0.65
CA GLY A 20 -12.34 12.58 -0.57
C GLY A 20 -12.79 13.30 -1.84
N TYR A 21 -14.00 13.88 -1.86
CA TYR A 21 -14.43 14.79 -2.93
C TYR A 21 -13.66 16.11 -2.92
N ILE A 22 -13.31 16.62 -1.74
CA ILE A 22 -12.63 17.90 -1.59
C ILE A 22 -11.10 17.74 -1.71
N THR A 23 -10.52 16.71 -1.08
CA THR A 23 -9.06 16.53 -1.03
C THR A 23 -8.52 15.85 -2.29
N GLU A 24 -7.25 16.11 -2.59
CA GLU A 24 -6.54 15.56 -3.74
C GLU A 24 -5.96 14.17 -3.47
N GLY A 25 -6.60 13.39 -2.61
CA GLY A 25 -6.11 12.10 -2.15
C GLY A 25 -6.43 11.82 -0.69
N GLN A 26 -6.06 10.62 -0.27
CA GLN A 26 -6.30 10.12 1.06
C GLN A 26 -5.25 9.06 1.42
N ILE A 27 -4.93 8.96 2.70
CA ILE A 27 -4.16 7.84 3.25
C ILE A 27 -5.10 7.03 4.12
N TYR A 28 -5.33 5.78 3.72
CA TYR A 28 -6.24 4.88 4.37
C TYR A 28 -5.50 4.03 5.41
N ILE A 29 -5.99 4.09 6.64
CA ILE A 29 -5.48 3.27 7.74
C ILE A 29 -6.41 2.07 7.91
N ASP A 30 -5.85 0.88 7.81
CA ASP A 30 -6.60 -0.37 7.80
C ASP A 30 -6.45 -1.16 9.10
N ARG A 31 -7.58 -1.57 9.66
CA ARG A 31 -7.66 -2.37 10.89
C ARG A 31 -7.07 -3.77 10.69
N GLN A 32 -7.19 -4.36 9.50
CA GLN A 32 -6.64 -5.71 9.26
C GLN A 32 -5.11 -5.73 9.36
N LEU A 33 -4.45 -4.71 8.79
CA LEU A 33 -3.00 -4.53 8.91
C LEU A 33 -2.58 -4.27 10.37
N HIS A 34 -3.35 -3.44 11.09
CA HIS A 34 -3.10 -3.18 12.51
C HIS A 34 -3.17 -4.45 13.36
N ASN A 35 -4.19 -5.29 13.15
CA ASN A 35 -4.37 -6.56 13.86
C ASN A 35 -3.23 -7.55 13.61
N ARG A 36 -2.57 -7.44 12.45
CA ARG A 36 -1.36 -8.22 12.09
C ARG A 36 -0.06 -7.61 12.60
N GLN A 37 -0.15 -6.59 13.46
CA GLN A 37 1.00 -5.87 14.04
C GLN A 37 1.88 -5.16 13.01
N ILE A 38 1.31 -4.76 11.88
CA ILE A 38 1.98 -3.92 10.88
C ILE A 38 1.80 -2.46 11.29
N TYR A 39 2.91 -1.74 11.40
CA TYR A 39 2.91 -0.31 11.74
C TYR A 39 3.82 0.45 10.77
N PRO A 40 3.40 1.60 10.21
CA PRO A 40 2.04 2.13 10.25
C PRO A 40 1.08 1.25 9.41
N PRO A 41 -0.18 1.04 9.85
CA PRO A 41 -1.11 0.14 9.15
C PRO A 41 -1.77 0.82 7.94
N ILE A 42 -0.97 1.22 6.95
CA ILE A 42 -1.43 1.92 5.74
C ILE A 42 -1.82 0.90 4.67
N ASN A 43 -3.05 0.99 4.18
CA ASN A 43 -3.48 0.21 3.02
C ASN A 43 -3.28 1.03 1.74
N VAL A 44 -2.39 0.55 0.88
CA VAL A 44 -2.00 1.25 -0.35
C VAL A 44 -3.06 1.23 -1.45
N LEU A 45 -3.99 0.26 -1.45
CA LEU A 45 -5.00 0.12 -2.52
C LEU A 45 -6.05 1.26 -2.52
N PRO A 46 -6.70 1.60 -1.40
CA PRO A 46 -7.63 2.73 -1.33
C PRO A 46 -6.92 4.07 -1.08
N SER A 47 -5.61 4.08 -0.84
CA SER A 47 -4.83 5.31 -0.66
C SER A 47 -4.40 5.91 -2.00
N LEU A 48 -4.44 7.23 -2.12
CA LEU A 48 -4.09 7.93 -3.35
C LEU A 48 -3.50 9.31 -3.07
N SER A 49 -2.59 9.76 -3.92
CA SER A 49 -2.17 11.16 -4.03
C SER A 49 -2.23 11.60 -5.49
N ARG A 50 -3.14 12.52 -5.82
CA ARG A 50 -3.32 13.03 -7.20
C ARG A 50 -2.13 13.87 -7.68
N LEU A 51 -1.41 14.50 -6.75
CA LEU A 51 -0.26 15.37 -7.06
C LEU A 51 1.06 14.61 -7.18
N MET A 52 1.08 13.29 -6.94
CA MET A 52 2.28 12.46 -6.98
C MET A 52 3.08 12.66 -8.28
N LYS A 53 2.42 12.65 -9.44
CA LYS A 53 3.09 12.77 -10.75
C LYS A 53 3.89 14.06 -10.92
N SER A 54 3.50 15.15 -10.24
CA SER A 54 4.19 16.44 -10.30
C SER A 54 5.38 16.54 -9.36
N ALA A 55 5.52 15.63 -8.40
CA ALA A 55 6.54 15.66 -7.34
C ALA A 55 7.58 14.54 -7.45
N ILE A 56 7.50 13.69 -8.48
CA ILE A 56 8.43 12.57 -8.72
C ILE A 56 9.21 12.76 -10.01
N GLY A 57 10.29 11.99 -10.18
CA GLY A 57 11.11 11.99 -11.39
C GLY A 57 12.46 12.71 -11.23
N GLU A 58 13.15 12.86 -12.36
CA GLU A 58 14.47 13.47 -12.45
C GLU A 58 14.44 14.93 -11.97
N GLY A 59 15.40 15.32 -11.14
CA GLY A 59 15.47 16.66 -10.53
C GLY A 59 14.62 16.86 -9.28
N MET A 60 13.72 15.91 -8.94
CA MET A 60 12.92 15.95 -7.70
C MET A 60 13.27 14.79 -6.75
N THR A 61 13.17 13.55 -7.24
CA THR A 61 13.48 12.34 -6.45
C THR A 61 14.45 11.45 -7.22
N ARG A 62 13.95 10.51 -8.02
CA ARG A 62 14.73 9.59 -8.87
C ARG A 62 13.91 9.23 -10.11
N ARG A 63 14.59 8.89 -11.21
CA ARG A 63 13.96 8.62 -12.52
C ARG A 63 12.95 7.46 -12.49
N ASP A 64 13.25 6.44 -11.69
CA ASP A 64 12.54 5.16 -11.61
C ASP A 64 11.37 5.18 -10.62
N HIS A 65 11.16 6.27 -9.89
CA HIS A 65 10.14 6.36 -8.84
C HIS A 65 8.74 6.01 -9.36
N SER A 66 8.35 6.57 -10.51
CA SER A 66 7.03 6.31 -11.11
C SER A 66 6.83 4.83 -11.43
N ASP A 67 7.82 4.22 -12.07
CA ASP A 67 7.71 2.85 -12.56
C ASP A 67 7.70 1.84 -11.40
N VAL A 68 8.60 2.03 -10.43
CA VAL A 68 8.67 1.22 -9.22
C VAL A 68 7.36 1.31 -8.44
N SER A 69 6.82 2.51 -8.24
CA SER A 69 5.56 2.68 -7.51
C SER A 69 4.39 1.98 -8.21
N ASN A 70 4.29 2.08 -9.54
CA ASN A 70 3.21 1.43 -10.30
C ASN A 70 3.36 -0.09 -10.27
N GLN A 71 4.59 -0.61 -10.38
CA GLN A 71 4.86 -2.04 -10.35
C GLN A 71 4.58 -2.64 -8.96
N LEU A 72 5.02 -1.98 -7.88
CA LEU A 72 4.70 -2.40 -6.51
C LEU A 72 3.19 -2.42 -6.28
N TYR A 73 2.47 -1.40 -6.74
CA TYR A 73 1.01 -1.35 -6.63
C TYR A 73 0.34 -2.51 -7.36
N ALA A 74 0.74 -2.78 -8.61
CA ALA A 74 0.21 -3.88 -9.41
C ALA A 74 0.47 -5.24 -8.74
N ASN A 75 1.71 -5.49 -8.30
CA ASN A 75 2.07 -6.74 -7.62
C ASN A 75 1.32 -6.90 -6.30
N TYR A 76 1.08 -5.81 -5.56
CA TYR A 76 0.32 -5.84 -4.31
C TYR A 76 -1.16 -6.16 -4.55
N ALA A 77 -1.76 -5.56 -5.59
CA ALA A 77 -3.14 -5.88 -6.00
C ALA A 77 -3.29 -7.35 -6.39
N ILE A 78 -2.39 -7.86 -7.25
CA ILE A 78 -2.38 -9.28 -7.65
C ILE A 78 -2.19 -10.17 -6.42
N GLY A 79 -1.24 -9.84 -5.53
CA GLY A 79 -1.01 -10.59 -4.29
C GLY A 79 -2.24 -10.67 -3.38
N LYS A 80 -3.04 -9.59 -3.29
CA LYS A 80 -4.31 -9.60 -2.55
C LYS A 80 -5.36 -10.49 -3.20
N ASP A 81 -5.49 -10.46 -4.52
CA ASP A 81 -6.41 -11.34 -5.25
C ASP A 81 -6.01 -12.81 -5.09
N VAL A 82 -4.71 -13.11 -5.19
CA VAL A 82 -4.16 -14.44 -4.94
C VAL A 82 -4.36 -14.89 -3.49
N GLN A 83 -4.22 -13.98 -2.52
CA GLN A 83 -4.51 -14.28 -1.10
C GLN A 83 -5.97 -14.64 -0.89
N ALA A 84 -6.90 -13.94 -1.56
CA ALA A 84 -8.31 -14.29 -1.54
C ALA A 84 -8.56 -15.65 -2.22
N MET A 85 -7.93 -15.91 -3.37
CA MET A 85 -8.02 -17.22 -4.05
C MET A 85 -7.49 -18.35 -3.17
N LYS A 86 -6.33 -18.18 -2.52
CA LYS A 86 -5.75 -19.15 -1.58
C LYS A 86 -6.74 -19.54 -0.48
N ALA A 87 -7.47 -18.56 0.06
CA ALA A 87 -8.47 -18.81 1.11
C ALA A 87 -9.69 -19.61 0.62
N VAL A 88 -9.97 -19.59 -0.70
CA VAL A 88 -11.12 -20.28 -1.31
C VAL A 88 -10.74 -21.66 -1.84
N VAL A 89 -9.66 -21.78 -2.61
CA VAL A 89 -9.28 -23.02 -3.32
C VAL A 89 -8.20 -23.85 -2.62
N GLY A 90 -7.53 -23.27 -1.61
CA GLY A 90 -6.39 -23.89 -0.93
C GLY A 90 -5.05 -23.67 -1.63
N GLU A 91 -3.96 -23.95 -0.92
CA GLU A 91 -2.59 -23.66 -1.37
C GLU A 91 -2.11 -24.56 -2.51
N GLU A 92 -2.61 -25.80 -2.58
CA GLU A 92 -2.19 -26.80 -3.57
C GLU A 92 -2.67 -26.49 -5.00
N ALA A 93 -3.68 -25.62 -5.14
CA ALA A 93 -4.22 -25.21 -6.43
C ALA A 93 -3.53 -23.97 -7.03
N LEU A 94 -2.58 -23.38 -6.31
CA LEU A 94 -1.89 -22.16 -6.74
C LEU A 94 -0.73 -22.49 -7.68
N SER A 95 -0.53 -21.63 -8.68
CA SER A 95 0.63 -21.74 -9.56
C SER A 95 1.92 -21.31 -8.83
N SER A 96 3.08 -21.67 -9.38
CA SER A 96 4.36 -21.18 -8.85
C SER A 96 4.45 -19.65 -8.86
N GLU A 97 3.78 -18.98 -9.80
CA GLU A 97 3.74 -17.51 -9.87
C GLU A 97 2.88 -16.92 -8.74
N ASP A 98 1.73 -17.52 -8.46
CA ASP A 98 0.85 -17.13 -7.36
C ASP A 98 1.57 -17.22 -6.00
N LEU A 99 2.35 -18.29 -5.79
CA LEU A 99 3.15 -18.44 -4.58
C LEU A 99 4.19 -17.33 -4.45
N LEU A 100 4.79 -16.87 -5.56
CA LEU A 100 5.72 -15.74 -5.55
C LEU A 100 5.01 -14.42 -5.23
N TYR A 101 3.80 -14.18 -5.75
CA TYR A 101 3.02 -12.99 -5.38
C TYR A 101 2.60 -12.98 -3.91
N LEU A 102 2.29 -14.15 -3.34
CA LEU A 102 2.01 -14.28 -1.91
C LEU A 102 3.24 -13.99 -1.04
N GLU A 103 4.41 -14.49 -1.45
CA GLU A 103 5.66 -14.19 -0.78
C GLU A 103 6.00 -12.70 -0.89
N PHE A 104 5.80 -12.11 -2.08
CA PHE A 104 5.94 -10.67 -2.29
C PHE A 104 5.01 -9.88 -1.37
N LEU A 105 3.74 -10.27 -1.27
CA LEU A 105 2.74 -9.60 -0.43
C LEU A 105 3.19 -9.54 1.04
N ASP A 106 3.62 -10.66 1.61
CA ASP A 106 4.08 -10.71 3.01
C ASP A 106 5.37 -9.91 3.20
N LYS A 107 6.33 -10.00 2.28
CA LYS A 107 7.57 -9.20 2.32
C LYS A 107 7.28 -7.71 2.20
N PHE A 108 6.37 -7.31 1.32
CA PHE A 108 5.99 -5.92 1.13
C PHE A 108 5.36 -5.36 2.41
N GLU A 109 4.41 -6.05 3.00
CA GLU A 109 3.76 -5.61 4.24
C GLU A 109 4.74 -5.55 5.43
N ARG A 110 5.63 -6.55 5.58
CA ARG A 110 6.55 -6.65 6.73
C ARG A 110 7.85 -5.87 6.61
N LYS A 111 8.34 -5.61 5.41
CA LYS A 111 9.61 -4.90 5.19
C LYS A 111 9.40 -3.50 4.65
N PHE A 112 8.54 -3.37 3.64
CA PHE A 112 8.32 -2.09 2.96
C PHE A 112 7.37 -1.20 3.75
N VAL A 113 6.14 -1.66 4.02
CA VAL A 113 5.12 -0.89 4.75
C VAL A 113 5.48 -0.78 6.24
N ALA A 114 5.88 -1.89 6.86
CA ALA A 114 6.25 -1.85 8.27
C ALA A 114 7.54 -1.03 8.49
N GLN A 115 7.43 -0.05 9.37
CA GLN A 115 8.49 0.87 9.78
C GLN A 115 8.28 1.25 11.25
N GLY A 116 9.32 1.31 12.05
CA GLY A 116 9.20 1.71 13.45
C GLY A 116 8.65 3.13 13.61
N ALA A 117 7.92 3.40 14.70
CA ALA A 117 7.36 4.73 14.98
C ALA A 117 8.39 5.86 15.09
N TYR A 118 9.65 5.50 15.35
CA TYR A 118 10.76 6.43 15.46
C TYR A 118 11.81 6.24 14.34
N ASP A 119 11.56 5.32 13.41
CA ASP A 119 12.42 5.15 12.25
C ASP A 119 12.09 6.22 11.22
N THR A 120 13.13 6.78 10.62
CA THR A 120 12.98 7.72 9.50
C THR A 120 13.69 7.14 8.29
N ARG A 121 12.94 6.96 7.20
CA ARG A 121 13.47 6.54 5.90
C ARG A 121 13.42 7.72 4.95
N ASN A 122 14.55 8.02 4.31
CA ASN A 122 14.56 8.98 3.22
C ASN A 122 13.98 8.34 1.94
N ILE A 123 13.65 9.16 0.94
CA ILE A 123 13.02 8.65 -0.29
C ILE A 123 13.91 7.66 -1.04
N PHE A 124 15.23 7.87 -1.05
CA PHE A 124 16.16 6.99 -1.74
C PHE A 124 16.25 5.61 -1.07
N GLN A 125 16.27 5.57 0.26
CA GLN A 125 16.21 4.32 1.04
C GLN A 125 14.92 3.56 0.78
N SER A 126 13.77 4.25 0.70
CA SER A 126 12.51 3.61 0.35
C SER A 126 12.55 3.04 -1.08
N LEU A 127 13.12 3.78 -2.03
CA LEU A 127 13.25 3.30 -3.40
C LEU A 127 14.28 2.16 -3.53
N ASP A 128 15.36 2.14 -2.76
CA ASP A 128 16.32 1.03 -2.74
C ASP A 128 15.71 -0.23 -2.11
N LEU A 129 14.93 -0.05 -1.04
CA LEU A 129 14.18 -1.13 -0.42
C LEU A 129 13.13 -1.73 -1.38
N ALA A 130 12.52 -0.92 -2.23
CA ALA A 130 11.59 -1.38 -3.25
C ALA A 130 12.25 -2.26 -4.33
N TRP A 131 13.55 -2.11 -4.56
CA TRP A 131 14.32 -2.91 -5.52
C TRP A 131 14.90 -4.20 -4.92
N THR A 132 14.78 -4.41 -3.61
CA THR A 132 15.35 -5.55 -2.88
C THR A 132 14.32 -6.65 -2.67
#